data_AF-A0A832SSQ2-F1
#
_entry.id   AF-A0A832SSQ2-F1
#
_cell.length_a   1.000
_cell.length_b   1.000
_cell.length_c   1.000
_cell.angle_alpha   90.00
_cell.angle_beta   90.00
_cell.angle_gamma   90.00
#
_symmetry.space_group_name_H-M   'P 1'
#
loop_
_entity.id
_entity.type
_entity.pdbx_description
1 polymer ?
#
loop_
_entity_poly.entity_id
_entity_poly.type
_entity_poly.pdbx_seq_one_letter_code
_entity_poly.pdbx_strand_id
1 'polypeptide(L)'
;MGARKRHQPRRGSLAYSRRVRAKSMEARIRSWPSRSITDEPKILAHCGFKAGCVQIVSIDDREKVPNAGKQLVSLGTVLVTPPVLILGIRGYAKDYDGMRAEFDVYAEDIPKYISKEMTFKNKEGALENAEKKIKHIKEIFAVVAVSPRAAGLEMKKPYIFEAMVSGGDIQKQFTHVKELLGKEIKIDQIFETGATVDVAAITKGHGWQGTMRRWGVKKKQHK
;
A
#
# COMPACT_ATOMS: atom_id res chain seq x y z
N MET A 1 46.96 4.16 17.43
CA MET A 1 45.59 3.63 17.68
C MET A 1 45.57 2.16 17.30
N GLY A 2 45.45 1.27 18.27
CA GLY A 2 45.47 -0.17 18.03
C GLY A 2 44.10 -0.74 17.63
N ALA A 3 44.08 -2.02 17.24
CA ALA A 3 42.85 -2.74 16.97
C ALA A 3 41.90 -2.71 18.17
N ARG A 4 40.61 -2.83 17.88
CA ARG A 4 39.55 -2.81 18.89
C ARG A 4 39.73 -3.99 19.87
N LYS A 5 39.87 -3.71 21.17
CA LYS A 5 40.12 -4.73 22.23
C LYS A 5 39.07 -5.85 22.34
N ARG A 6 37.80 -5.59 22.00
CA ARG A 6 36.71 -6.59 22.05
C ARG A 6 35.81 -6.46 20.83
N HIS A 7 35.46 -7.59 20.22
CA HIS A 7 34.48 -7.65 19.13
C HIS A 7 33.11 -7.15 19.60
N GLN A 8 32.38 -6.47 18.71
CA GLN A 8 31.00 -6.06 18.97
C GLN A 8 30.23 -6.01 17.64
N PRO A 9 28.98 -6.48 17.61
CA PRO A 9 28.09 -6.26 16.49
C PRO A 9 27.88 -4.77 16.21
N ARG A 10 27.61 -4.45 14.94
CA ARG A 10 27.26 -3.08 14.53
C ARG A 10 25.96 -2.64 15.19
N ARG A 11 25.87 -1.36 15.57
CA ARG A 11 24.64 -0.77 16.10
C ARG A 11 23.82 -0.15 14.97
N GLY A 12 22.58 -0.65 14.82
CA GLY A 12 21.65 -0.26 13.77
C GLY A 12 21.95 -0.90 12.40
N SER A 13 21.00 -0.81 11.47
CA SER A 13 21.16 -1.23 10.07
C SER A 13 21.62 -0.09 9.16
N LEU A 14 22.49 -0.38 8.19
CA LEU A 14 22.95 0.56 7.15
C LEU A 14 21.98 0.64 5.98
N ALA A 15 21.13 -0.39 5.78
CA ALA A 15 20.13 -0.40 4.72
C ALA A 15 19.14 0.78 4.84
N TYR A 16 18.92 1.24 6.07
CA TYR A 16 18.09 2.41 6.39
C TYR A 16 18.94 3.63 6.76
N SER A 17 20.15 3.74 6.22
CA SER A 17 21.03 4.91 6.40
C SER A 17 20.50 6.10 5.59
N ARG A 18 20.78 7.32 6.09
CA ARG A 18 19.93 8.52 5.96
C ARG A 18 18.54 8.31 6.57
N ARG A 19 18.50 8.23 7.92
CA ARG A 19 17.25 8.23 8.71
C ARG A 19 16.64 9.63 8.73
N VAL A 20 15.92 9.98 7.67
CA VAL A 20 15.26 11.28 7.46
C VAL A 20 13.74 11.13 7.48
N ARG A 21 13.02 12.25 7.65
CA ARG A 21 11.57 12.28 7.57
C ARG A 21 11.13 11.96 6.14
N ALA A 22 10.09 11.13 6.00
CA ALA A 22 9.43 10.90 4.72
C ALA A 22 8.84 12.21 4.17
N LYS A 23 8.79 12.35 2.84
CA LYS A 23 8.28 13.57 2.17
C LYS A 23 6.76 13.67 2.17
N SER A 24 6.08 12.53 2.04
CA SER A 24 4.61 12.38 2.04
C SER A 24 4.13 11.77 3.36
N MET A 25 2.82 11.80 3.61
CA MET A 25 2.19 10.97 4.66
C MET A 25 1.79 9.57 4.15
N GLU A 26 1.74 9.40 2.83
CA GLU A 26 1.47 8.13 2.15
C GLU A 26 2.74 7.31 2.01
N ALA A 27 2.64 6.01 2.28
CA ALA A 27 3.71 5.08 1.99
C ALA A 27 3.68 4.70 0.52
N ARG A 28 4.80 4.93 -0.18
CA ARG A 28 4.94 4.56 -1.59
C ARG A 28 5.24 3.05 -1.72
N ILE A 29 4.36 2.32 -2.39
CA ILE A 29 4.60 0.94 -2.80
C ILE A 29 5.59 0.97 -3.98
N ARG A 30 6.69 0.23 -3.86
CA ARG A 30 7.78 0.23 -4.85
C ARG A 30 7.83 -1.01 -5.72
N SER A 31 7.30 -2.12 -5.20
CA SER A 31 7.29 -3.39 -5.87
C SER A 31 5.92 -4.01 -5.64
N TRP A 32 5.39 -4.60 -6.69
CA TRP A 32 4.16 -5.36 -6.65
C TRP A 32 4.46 -6.83 -6.91
N PRO A 33 3.57 -7.75 -6.48
CA PRO A 33 3.68 -9.16 -6.82
C PRO A 33 3.73 -9.35 -8.34
N SER A 34 4.73 -10.08 -8.84
CA SER A 34 5.03 -10.16 -10.26
C SER A 34 4.02 -11.00 -11.06
N ARG A 35 3.31 -11.93 -10.42
CA ARG A 35 2.23 -12.73 -11.00
C ARG A 35 1.27 -13.19 -9.91
N SER A 36 -0.02 -12.90 -10.06
CA SER A 36 -1.05 -13.66 -9.36
C SER A 36 -1.16 -15.05 -10.00
N ILE A 37 -1.28 -16.07 -9.17
CA ILE A 37 -1.56 -17.46 -9.59
C ILE A 37 -3.01 -17.58 -10.10
N THR A 38 -3.85 -16.59 -9.81
CA THR A 38 -5.30 -16.59 -10.07
C THR A 38 -5.63 -16.13 -11.49
N ASP A 39 -6.58 -16.81 -12.12
CA ASP A 39 -7.10 -16.45 -13.45
C ASP A 39 -8.01 -15.20 -13.44
N GLU A 40 -8.52 -14.82 -12.26
CA GLU A 40 -9.41 -13.68 -12.08
C GLU A 40 -8.64 -12.40 -11.73
N PRO A 41 -8.89 -11.27 -12.41
CA PRO A 41 -8.28 -10.00 -12.09
C PRO A 41 -8.75 -9.49 -10.71
N LYS A 42 -7.79 -9.13 -9.85
CA LYS A 42 -8.01 -8.54 -8.53
C LYS A 42 -7.12 -7.31 -8.35
N ILE A 43 -7.67 -6.30 -7.68
CA ILE A 43 -6.92 -5.13 -7.22
C ILE A 43 -6.10 -5.54 -5.99
N LEU A 44 -4.82 -5.16 -5.92
CA LEU A 44 -3.90 -5.69 -4.91
C LEU A 44 -3.67 -4.79 -3.68
N ALA A 45 -4.21 -3.57 -3.67
CA ALA A 45 -3.97 -2.64 -2.58
C ALA A 45 -5.25 -1.93 -2.11
N HIS A 46 -5.21 -1.60 -0.82
CA HIS A 46 -6.22 -0.84 -0.13
C HIS A 46 -5.55 0.10 0.88
N CYS A 47 -6.22 1.19 1.24
CA CYS A 47 -5.75 2.11 2.27
C CYS A 47 -6.59 1.95 3.54
N GLY A 48 -5.92 1.65 4.66
CA GLY A 48 -6.54 1.56 5.98
C GLY A 48 -5.97 2.57 6.96
N PHE A 49 -6.80 3.00 7.90
CA PHE A 49 -6.44 3.93 8.97
C PHE A 49 -6.34 3.19 10.30
N LYS A 50 -5.20 3.26 10.97
CA LYS A 50 -5.04 2.60 12.28
C LYS A 50 -5.94 3.26 13.33
N ALA A 51 -6.94 2.53 13.82
CA ALA A 51 -7.82 2.96 14.91
C ALA A 51 -7.21 2.68 16.28
N GLY A 52 -6.63 1.50 16.46
CA GLY A 52 -6.19 1.05 17.78
C GLY A 52 -5.50 -0.29 17.78
N CYS A 53 -5.27 -0.81 18.98
CA CYS A 53 -4.78 -2.16 19.21
C CYS A 53 -5.68 -2.85 20.21
N VAL A 54 -5.86 -4.15 20.05
CA VAL A 54 -6.65 -5.02 20.92
C VAL A 54 -5.84 -6.25 21.29
N GLN A 55 -6.22 -6.92 22.37
CA GLN A 55 -5.72 -8.26 22.69
C GLN A 55 -6.71 -9.28 22.13
N ILE A 56 -6.19 -10.27 21.42
CA ILE A 56 -6.96 -11.36 20.83
C ILE A 56 -6.56 -12.62 21.59
N VAL A 57 -7.54 -13.28 22.19
CA VAL A 57 -7.36 -14.61 22.78
C VAL A 57 -7.78 -15.63 21.72
N SER A 58 -6.83 -16.41 21.23
CA SER A 58 -7.05 -17.46 20.25
C SER A 58 -6.56 -18.81 20.78
N ILE A 59 -7.02 -19.91 20.22
CA ILE A 59 -6.47 -21.24 20.50
C ILE A 59 -5.30 -21.47 19.54
N ASP A 60 -4.20 -22.07 20.03
CA ASP A 60 -3.08 -22.44 19.16
C ASP A 60 -3.36 -23.78 18.48
N ASP A 61 -3.75 -23.73 17.21
CA ASP A 61 -4.14 -24.89 16.40
C ASP A 61 -2.94 -25.63 15.78
N ARG A 62 -1.71 -25.20 16.05
CA ARG A 62 -0.51 -25.83 15.48
C ARG A 62 -0.22 -27.16 16.18
N GLU A 63 0.00 -28.20 15.39
CA GLU A 63 0.44 -29.49 15.92
C GLU A 63 1.89 -29.45 16.40
N LYS A 64 2.22 -30.29 17.40
CA LYS A 64 3.59 -30.51 17.91
C LYS A 64 4.29 -29.27 18.50
N VAL A 65 3.55 -28.25 18.90
CA VAL A 65 4.08 -27.14 19.72
C VAL A 65 3.67 -27.29 21.19
N PRO A 66 4.48 -26.83 22.17
CA PRO A 66 4.15 -26.94 23.60
C PRO A 66 2.83 -26.29 24.02
N ASN A 67 2.30 -25.40 23.19
CA ASN A 67 1.08 -24.64 23.41
C ASN A 67 -0.12 -25.16 22.62
N ALA A 68 0.00 -26.28 21.90
CA ALA A 68 -1.09 -26.84 21.11
C ALA A 68 -2.37 -27.03 21.96
N GLY A 69 -3.49 -26.49 21.49
CA GLY A 69 -4.78 -26.55 22.20
C GLY A 69 -4.90 -25.63 23.43
N LYS A 70 -3.88 -24.83 23.75
CA LYS A 70 -3.92 -23.84 24.84
C LYS A 70 -4.33 -22.47 24.30
N GLN A 71 -4.86 -21.63 25.19
CA GLN A 71 -5.14 -20.23 24.90
C GLN A 71 -3.84 -19.45 24.72
N LEU A 72 -3.75 -18.72 23.61
CA LEU A 72 -2.69 -17.79 23.28
C LEU A 72 -3.26 -16.37 23.27
N VAL A 73 -2.60 -15.46 23.98
CA VAL A 73 -2.93 -14.04 23.92
C VAL A 73 -1.98 -13.37 22.92
N SER A 74 -2.55 -12.86 21.83
CA SER A 74 -1.83 -12.11 20.79
C SER A 74 -2.31 -10.67 20.73
N LEU A 75 -1.49 -9.78 20.17
CA LEU A 75 -1.85 -8.37 19.95
C LEU A 75 -2.36 -8.19 18.52
N GLY A 76 -3.59 -7.72 18.39
CA GLY A 76 -4.18 -7.30 17.12
C GLY A 76 -4.11 -5.78 16.93
N THR A 77 -3.93 -5.33 15.69
CA THR A 77 -4.15 -3.92 15.33
C THR A 77 -5.48 -3.83 14.58
N VAL A 78 -6.33 -2.88 14.99
CA VAL A 78 -7.59 -2.61 14.30
C VAL A 78 -7.37 -1.48 13.30
N LEU A 79 -7.71 -1.75 12.03
CA LEU A 79 -7.65 -0.78 10.94
C LEU A 79 -9.08 -0.47 10.48
N VAL A 80 -9.43 0.80 10.34
CA VAL A 80 -10.64 1.25 9.65
C VAL A 80 -10.35 1.27 8.16
N THR A 81 -11.13 0.54 7.39
CA THR A 81 -11.00 0.39 5.95
C THR A 81 -12.24 0.97 5.27
N PRO A 82 -12.29 2.29 5.04
CA PRO A 82 -13.42 2.88 4.30
C PRO A 82 -13.44 2.38 2.85
N PRO A 83 -14.60 2.39 2.18
CA PRO A 83 -14.68 2.04 0.76
C PRO A 83 -13.75 2.91 -0.10
N VAL A 84 -13.20 2.31 -1.14
CA VAL A 84 -12.28 2.96 -2.08
C VAL A 84 -13.00 3.25 -3.37
N LEU A 85 -12.94 4.49 -3.83
CA LEU A 85 -13.48 4.88 -5.13
C LEU A 85 -12.43 4.63 -6.22
N ILE A 86 -12.79 3.93 -7.28
CA ILE A 86 -11.93 3.83 -8.46
C ILE A 86 -12.16 5.05 -9.34
N LEU A 87 -11.11 5.88 -9.43
CA LEU A 87 -11.11 7.09 -10.22
C LEU A 87 -10.74 6.85 -11.68
N GLY A 88 -9.92 5.83 -11.96
CA GLY A 88 -9.39 5.66 -13.30
C GLY A 88 -8.51 4.45 -13.48
N ILE A 89 -8.01 4.31 -14.71
CA ILE A 89 -7.16 3.24 -15.20
C ILE A 89 -5.88 3.87 -15.75
N ARG A 90 -4.74 3.36 -15.32
CA ARG A 90 -3.42 3.72 -15.84
C ARG A 90 -2.76 2.49 -16.46
N GLY A 91 -2.37 2.60 -17.72
CA GLY A 91 -1.63 1.55 -18.43
C GLY A 91 -0.14 1.88 -18.51
N TYR A 92 0.72 0.95 -18.10
CA TYR A 92 2.17 1.07 -18.24
C TYR A 92 2.69 0.21 -19.38
N ALA A 93 3.42 0.84 -20.30
CA ALA A 93 4.23 0.17 -21.30
C ALA A 93 5.68 0.05 -20.84
N LYS A 94 6.41 -0.94 -21.35
CA LYS A 94 7.84 -1.11 -21.06
C LYS A 94 8.67 -0.50 -22.18
N ASP A 95 9.37 0.58 -21.85
CA ASP A 95 10.39 1.19 -22.69
C ASP A 95 11.79 0.67 -22.33
N TYR A 96 12.81 1.09 -23.08
CA TYR A 96 14.22 0.79 -22.78
C TYR A 96 14.64 1.32 -21.38
N ASP A 97 14.13 2.48 -20.98
CA ASP A 97 14.47 3.15 -19.72
C ASP A 97 13.60 2.71 -18.52
N GLY A 98 12.62 1.82 -18.74
CA GLY A 98 11.74 1.30 -17.69
C GLY A 98 10.26 1.35 -18.04
N MET A 99 9.41 1.37 -17.01
CA MET A 99 7.95 1.43 -17.19
C MET A 99 7.50 2.88 -17.36
N ARG A 100 6.77 3.16 -18.44
CA ARG A 100 6.21 4.48 -18.76
C ARG A 100 4.69 4.41 -18.82
N ALA A 101 4.03 5.41 -18.24
CA ALA A 101 2.58 5.55 -18.33
C ALA A 101 2.20 5.95 -19.77
N GLU A 102 1.44 5.08 -20.43
CA GLU A 102 1.07 5.21 -21.84
C GLU A 102 -0.32 5.86 -22.01
N PHE A 103 -1.22 5.59 -21.07
CA PHE A 103 -2.52 6.26 -21.00
C PHE A 103 -3.03 6.35 -19.55
N ASP A 104 -3.86 7.37 -19.33
CA ASP A 104 -4.72 7.53 -18.18
C ASP A 104 -6.16 7.70 -18.69
N VAL A 105 -7.09 6.96 -18.11
CA VAL A 105 -8.53 7.13 -18.35
C VAL A 105 -9.20 7.28 -17.00
N TYR A 106 -9.95 8.35 -16.80
CA TYR A 106 -10.66 8.62 -15.56
C TYR A 106 -12.18 8.39 -15.70
N ALA A 107 -12.88 8.27 -14.58
CA ALA A 107 -14.34 8.31 -14.54
C ALA A 107 -14.85 9.69 -14.95
N GLU A 108 -16.02 9.73 -15.59
CA GLU A 108 -16.69 10.98 -15.96
C GLU A 108 -17.34 11.63 -14.74
N ASP A 109 -18.03 10.83 -13.93
CA ASP A 109 -18.65 11.29 -12.68
C ASP A 109 -17.69 11.08 -11.50
N ILE A 110 -16.90 12.11 -11.22
CA ILE A 110 -16.00 12.15 -10.06
C ILE A 110 -16.56 13.10 -9.01
N PRO A 111 -16.69 12.67 -7.74
CA PRO A 111 -17.17 13.52 -6.68
C PRO A 111 -16.36 14.81 -6.53
N LYS A 112 -17.06 15.93 -6.31
CA LYS A 112 -16.47 17.29 -6.19
C LYS A 112 -15.39 17.42 -5.12
N TYR A 113 -15.40 16.58 -4.09
CA TYR A 113 -14.40 16.62 -3.04
C TYR A 113 -13.04 16.05 -3.48
N ILE A 114 -13.02 15.23 -4.54
CA ILE A 114 -11.82 14.65 -5.14
C ILE A 114 -11.34 15.52 -6.30
N SER A 115 -12.25 16.00 -7.14
CA SER A 115 -11.91 16.84 -8.30
C SER A 115 -11.24 18.17 -7.93
N LYS A 116 -11.35 18.60 -6.67
CA LYS A 116 -10.63 19.77 -6.14
C LYS A 116 -9.13 19.53 -5.95
N GLU A 117 -8.71 18.30 -5.67
CA GLU A 117 -7.30 17.99 -5.41
C GLU A 117 -6.52 17.72 -6.70
N MET A 118 -7.19 17.19 -7.73
CA MET A 118 -6.55 16.83 -8.98
C MET A 118 -7.47 17.08 -10.17
N THR A 119 -6.90 17.63 -11.24
CA THR A 119 -7.60 17.87 -12.50
C THR A 119 -7.70 16.56 -13.27
N PHE A 120 -8.90 15.97 -13.29
CA PHE A 120 -9.21 14.80 -14.11
C PHE A 120 -9.75 15.27 -15.45
N LYS A 121 -8.94 15.15 -16.51
CA LYS A 121 -9.35 15.48 -17.87
C LYS A 121 -9.18 14.25 -18.75
N ASN A 122 -10.30 13.73 -19.22
CA ASN A 122 -10.30 12.75 -20.30
C ASN A 122 -10.23 13.48 -21.65
N LYS A 123 -9.47 12.92 -22.58
CA LYS A 123 -9.60 13.28 -23.99
C LYS A 123 -10.86 12.61 -24.55
N GLU A 124 -11.46 13.20 -25.57
CA GLU A 124 -12.57 12.56 -26.29
C GLU A 124 -12.17 11.16 -26.77
N GLY A 125 -13.05 10.17 -26.54
CA GLY A 125 -12.77 8.76 -26.87
C GLY A 125 -11.62 8.14 -26.07
N ALA A 126 -11.29 8.63 -24.87
CA ALA A 126 -10.17 8.12 -24.06
C ALA A 126 -10.24 6.60 -23.81
N LEU A 127 -11.43 6.05 -23.54
CA LEU A 127 -11.63 4.62 -23.34
C LEU A 127 -11.31 3.80 -24.60
N GLU A 128 -11.84 4.21 -25.75
CA GLU A 128 -11.60 3.53 -27.03
C GLU A 128 -10.12 3.59 -27.44
N ASN A 129 -9.48 4.74 -27.20
CA ASN A 129 -8.05 4.92 -27.46
C ASN A 129 -7.19 4.06 -26.53
N ALA A 130 -7.58 3.91 -25.27
CA ALA A 130 -6.92 3.00 -24.34
C ALA A 130 -7.06 1.54 -24.78
N GLU A 131 -8.26 1.12 -25.21
CA GLU A 131 -8.51 -0.24 -25.72
C GLU A 131 -7.62 -0.61 -26.90
N LYS A 132 -7.44 0.32 -27.85
CA LYS A 132 -6.52 0.11 -28.99
C LYS A 132 -5.07 -0.10 -28.56
N LYS A 133 -4.66 0.54 -27.46
CA LYS A 133 -3.28 0.51 -26.95
C LYS A 133 -2.96 -0.67 -26.03
N ILE A 134 -3.95 -1.45 -25.61
CA ILE A 134 -3.78 -2.58 -24.66
C ILE A 134 -2.68 -3.55 -25.10
N LYS A 135 -2.52 -3.77 -26.41
CA LYS A 135 -1.50 -4.69 -26.97
C LYS A 135 -0.06 -4.34 -26.58
N HIS A 136 0.23 -3.07 -26.31
CA HIS A 136 1.57 -2.59 -25.93
C HIS A 136 1.74 -2.40 -24.42
N ILE A 137 0.67 -2.58 -23.65
CA ILE A 137 0.68 -2.46 -22.19
C ILE A 137 1.23 -3.74 -21.58
N LYS A 138 2.01 -3.56 -20.52
CA LYS A 138 2.56 -4.66 -19.72
C LYS A 138 1.89 -4.77 -18.34
N GLU A 139 1.53 -3.64 -17.74
CA GLU A 139 0.93 -3.59 -16.41
C GLU A 139 -0.23 -2.60 -16.37
N ILE A 140 -1.32 -2.96 -15.68
CA ILE A 140 -2.48 -2.11 -15.46
C ILE A 140 -2.60 -1.76 -13.98
N PHE A 141 -2.88 -0.50 -13.73
CA PHE A 141 -3.12 0.05 -12.41
C PHE A 141 -4.49 0.70 -12.35
N ALA A 142 -5.21 0.46 -11.26
CA ALA A 142 -6.37 1.24 -10.89
C ALA A 142 -5.90 2.48 -10.11
N VAL A 143 -6.32 3.66 -10.55
CA VAL A 143 -6.16 4.90 -9.77
C VAL A 143 -7.30 4.93 -8.76
N VAL A 144 -6.94 4.81 -7.49
CA VAL A 144 -7.88 4.67 -6.39
C VAL A 144 -7.82 5.86 -5.45
N ALA A 145 -8.98 6.25 -4.94
CA ALA A 145 -9.11 7.32 -3.96
C ALA A 145 -9.83 6.85 -2.70
N VAL A 146 -9.28 7.29 -1.56
CA VAL A 146 -9.84 7.00 -0.24
C VAL A 146 -10.04 8.30 0.51
N SER A 147 -11.25 8.51 1.02
CA SER A 147 -11.60 9.68 1.83
C SER A 147 -11.33 9.41 3.31
N PRO A 148 -10.41 10.13 3.96
CA PRO A 148 -10.18 10.00 5.41
C PRO A 148 -11.43 10.33 6.24
N ARG A 149 -12.29 11.21 5.72
CA ARG A 149 -13.56 11.57 6.35
C ARG A 149 -14.49 10.36 6.49
N ALA A 150 -14.46 9.43 5.54
CA ALA A 150 -15.22 8.19 5.63
C ALA A 150 -14.71 7.26 6.75
N ALA A 151 -13.45 7.43 7.17
CA ALA A 151 -12.88 6.75 8.34
C ALA A 151 -13.11 7.53 9.66
N GLY A 152 -13.89 8.62 9.66
CA GLY A 152 -14.16 9.44 10.83
C GLY A 152 -13.07 10.46 11.18
N LEU A 153 -12.10 10.69 10.27
CA LEU A 153 -11.06 11.71 10.47
C LEU A 153 -11.54 13.10 10.01
N GLU A 154 -11.03 14.15 10.66
CA GLU A 154 -11.36 15.55 10.29
C GLU A 154 -10.73 15.98 8.94
N MET A 155 -9.76 15.20 8.44
CA MET A 155 -9.03 15.51 7.22
C MET A 155 -9.93 15.34 5.98
N LYS A 156 -10.06 16.43 5.21
CA LYS A 156 -10.91 16.48 4.01
C LYS A 156 -10.20 16.02 2.73
N LYS A 157 -8.86 16.11 2.70
CA LYS A 157 -8.07 15.77 1.53
C LYS A 157 -8.07 14.24 1.31
N PRO A 158 -8.56 13.73 0.17
CA PRO A 158 -8.46 12.31 -0.16
C PRO A 158 -7.02 11.87 -0.40
N TYR A 159 -6.76 10.60 -0.11
CA TYR A 159 -5.55 9.92 -0.54
C TYR A 159 -5.78 9.29 -1.91
N ILE A 160 -4.94 9.63 -2.89
CA ILE A 160 -5.02 9.10 -4.26
C ILE A 160 -3.73 8.35 -4.54
N PHE A 161 -3.84 7.08 -4.90
CA PHE A 161 -2.69 6.25 -5.22
C PHE A 161 -3.05 5.24 -6.31
N GLU A 162 -2.02 4.60 -6.85
CA GLU A 162 -2.17 3.53 -7.82
C GLU A 162 -2.17 2.18 -7.11
N ALA A 163 -3.12 1.33 -7.45
CA ALA A 163 -3.16 -0.06 -7.02
C ALA A 163 -2.98 -0.96 -8.26
N MET A 164 -1.99 -1.85 -8.23
CA MET A 164 -1.80 -2.80 -9.33
C MET A 164 -3.01 -3.73 -9.41
N VAL A 165 -3.42 -4.03 -10.63
CA VAL A 165 -4.38 -5.10 -10.92
C VAL A 165 -3.61 -6.30 -11.43
N SER A 166 -3.80 -7.44 -10.79
CA SER A 166 -3.14 -8.70 -11.14
C SER A 166 -4.17 -9.78 -11.32
N GLY A 167 -3.95 -10.71 -12.22
CA GLY A 167 -4.87 -11.82 -12.52
C GLY A 167 -5.27 -11.84 -13.97
N GLY A 168 -5.35 -13.06 -14.53
CA GLY A 168 -5.71 -13.27 -15.93
C GLY A 168 -4.86 -12.47 -16.93
N ASP A 169 -5.45 -12.21 -18.10
CA ASP A 169 -4.83 -11.43 -19.16
C ASP A 169 -5.01 -9.92 -18.95
N ILE A 170 -4.12 -9.12 -19.54
CA ILE A 170 -4.17 -7.65 -19.50
C ILE A 170 -5.52 -7.13 -20.02
N GLN A 171 -6.10 -7.78 -21.02
CA GLN A 171 -7.44 -7.43 -21.52
C GLN A 171 -8.52 -7.65 -20.45
N LYS A 172 -8.46 -8.77 -19.72
CA LYS A 172 -9.41 -9.06 -18.63
C LYS A 172 -9.24 -8.08 -17.47
N GLN A 173 -8.00 -7.74 -17.13
CA GLN A 173 -7.69 -6.72 -16.12
C GLN A 173 -8.28 -5.36 -16.51
N PHE A 174 -8.11 -4.95 -17.77
CA PHE A 174 -8.68 -3.70 -18.26
C PHE A 174 -10.20 -3.67 -18.14
N THR A 175 -10.88 -4.73 -18.62
CA THR A 175 -12.33 -4.85 -18.54
C THR A 175 -12.83 -4.81 -17.09
N HIS A 176 -12.14 -5.52 -16.20
CA HIS A 176 -12.48 -5.55 -14.78
C HIS A 176 -12.44 -4.15 -14.15
N VAL A 177 -11.38 -3.37 -14.37
CA VAL A 177 -11.31 -2.01 -13.83
C VAL A 177 -12.31 -1.08 -14.53
N LYS A 178 -12.56 -1.27 -15.82
CA LYS A 178 -13.56 -0.51 -16.59
C LYS A 178 -14.97 -0.67 -16.00
N GLU A 179 -15.35 -1.88 -15.58
CA GLU A 179 -16.64 -2.15 -14.95
C GLU A 179 -16.78 -1.52 -13.55
N LEU A 180 -15.66 -1.36 -12.85
CA LEU A 180 -15.58 -0.82 -11.50
C LEU A 180 -15.30 0.70 -11.48
N LEU A 181 -15.11 1.31 -12.64
CA LEU A 181 -14.83 2.74 -12.79
C LEU A 181 -15.97 3.59 -12.22
N GLY A 182 -15.64 4.54 -11.33
CA GLY A 182 -16.62 5.39 -10.65
C GLY A 182 -17.40 4.69 -9.53
N LYS A 183 -17.14 3.40 -9.25
CA LYS A 183 -17.77 2.65 -8.16
C LYS A 183 -16.88 2.57 -6.93
N GLU A 184 -17.50 2.37 -5.78
CA GLU A 184 -16.82 2.13 -4.52
C GLU A 184 -16.62 0.63 -4.28
N ILE A 185 -15.42 0.25 -3.86
CA ILE A 185 -15.01 -1.11 -3.53
C ILE A 185 -14.73 -1.23 -2.04
N LYS A 186 -15.29 -2.28 -1.43
CA LYS A 186 -15.04 -2.64 -0.03
C LYS A 186 -13.82 -3.55 0.09
N ILE A 187 -13.28 -3.61 1.31
CA ILE A 187 -12.10 -4.43 1.61
C ILE A 187 -12.30 -5.93 1.31
N ASP A 188 -13.51 -6.43 1.54
CA ASP A 188 -13.85 -7.85 1.35
C ASP A 188 -13.79 -8.30 -0.11
N GLN A 189 -13.82 -7.36 -1.06
CA GLN A 189 -13.66 -7.65 -2.49
C GLN A 189 -12.18 -7.69 -2.92
N ILE A 190 -11.28 -7.16 -2.08
CA ILE A 190 -9.84 -7.06 -2.36
C ILE A 190 -9.08 -8.16 -1.61
N PHE A 191 -9.34 -8.32 -0.31
CA PHE A 191 -8.66 -9.29 0.54
C PHE A 191 -9.63 -10.33 1.10
N GLU A 192 -9.14 -11.55 1.15
CA GLU A 192 -9.84 -12.67 1.76
C GLU A 192 -9.44 -12.80 3.23
N THR A 193 -10.37 -13.29 4.07
CA THR A 193 -10.08 -13.50 5.50
C THR A 193 -9.04 -14.59 5.65
N GLY A 194 -8.02 -14.35 6.48
CA GLY A 194 -6.90 -15.27 6.69
C GLY A 194 -5.73 -15.09 5.72
N ALA A 195 -5.87 -14.22 4.70
CA ALA A 195 -4.77 -13.90 3.80
C ALA A 195 -3.65 -13.12 4.52
N THR A 196 -2.41 -13.42 4.15
CA THR A 196 -1.24 -12.66 4.60
C THR A 196 -1.12 -11.37 3.79
N VAL A 197 -0.99 -10.24 4.49
CA VAL A 197 -0.89 -8.91 3.87
C VAL A 197 0.38 -8.18 4.27
N ASP A 198 0.96 -7.46 3.32
CA ASP A 198 2.06 -6.54 3.58
C ASP A 198 1.51 -5.15 3.91
N VAL A 199 2.03 -4.54 4.99
CA VAL A 199 1.62 -3.21 5.42
C VAL A 199 2.75 -2.21 5.19
N ALA A 200 2.52 -1.26 4.29
CA ALA A 200 3.39 -0.11 4.08
C ALA A 200 2.84 1.11 4.83
N ALA A 201 3.62 1.68 5.74
CA ALA A 201 3.23 2.86 6.51
C ALA A 201 4.44 3.72 6.87
N ILE A 202 4.17 4.97 7.24
CA ILE A 202 5.17 5.88 7.77
C ILE A 202 5.22 5.76 9.29
N THR A 203 6.41 5.59 9.83
CA THR A 203 6.62 5.41 11.27
C THR A 203 6.30 6.68 12.05
N LYS A 204 5.95 6.53 13.33
CA LYS A 204 5.74 7.65 14.25
C LYS A 204 6.97 8.56 14.31
N GLY A 205 6.74 9.87 14.26
CA GLY A 205 7.79 10.86 14.39
C GLY A 205 8.24 11.03 15.85
N HIS A 206 9.56 11.05 16.07
CA HIS A 206 10.16 11.30 17.40
C HIS A 206 11.04 12.56 17.45
N GLY A 207 11.00 13.40 16.41
CA GLY A 207 11.79 14.64 16.35
C GLY A 207 13.31 14.40 16.34
N TRP A 208 14.07 15.37 16.85
CA TRP A 208 15.52 15.24 17.03
C TRP A 208 15.83 14.24 18.15
N GLN A 209 16.69 13.26 17.86
CA GLN A 209 17.03 12.18 18.80
C GLN A 209 18.55 12.01 18.87
N GLY A 210 19.05 11.91 20.11
CA GLY A 210 20.47 11.62 20.38
C GLY A 210 20.86 10.21 19.96
N THR A 211 22.17 9.93 19.92
CA THR A 211 22.73 8.66 19.43
C THR A 211 22.26 7.44 20.22
N MET A 212 21.96 7.59 21.51
CA MET A 212 21.44 6.49 22.33
C MET A 212 20.07 6.00 21.81
N ARG A 213 19.09 6.89 21.65
CA ARG A 213 17.75 6.52 21.16
C ARG A 213 17.74 6.25 19.66
N ARG A 214 18.51 7.02 18.88
CA ARG A 214 18.53 6.91 17.42
C ARG A 214 19.27 5.67 16.92
N TRP A 215 20.34 5.25 17.60
CA TRP A 215 21.23 4.16 17.13
C TRP A 215 21.38 3.01 18.14
N GLY A 216 20.87 3.13 19.36
CA GLY A 216 21.02 2.08 20.38
C GLY A 216 22.44 1.98 20.93
N VAL A 217 23.18 3.10 20.97
CA VAL A 217 24.54 3.13 21.51
C VAL A 217 24.52 3.03 23.04
N LYS A 218 25.47 2.29 23.62
CA LYS A 218 25.61 2.14 25.07
C LYS A 218 25.88 3.50 25.72
N LYS A 219 25.11 3.83 26.78
CA LYS A 219 25.36 5.01 27.62
C LYS A 219 26.74 4.91 28.27
N LYS A 220 27.49 6.02 28.30
CA LYS A 220 28.75 6.08 29.06
C LYS A 220 28.47 6.01 30.56
N GLN A 221 29.43 5.51 31.32
CA GLN A 221 29.35 5.52 32.78
C GLN A 221 29.38 6.98 33.28
N HIS A 222 28.64 7.23 34.35
CA HIS A 222 28.81 8.46 35.14
C HIS A 222 30.20 8.42 35.78
N LYS A 223 30.79 9.60 36.03
CA LYS A 223 32.07 9.70 36.74
C LYS A 223 31.88 9.49 38.23
#